data_AF-A0A9D5TJU5-F1
#
_entry.id   AF-A0A9D5TJU5-F1
#
_cell.length_a   1.000
_cell.length_b   1.000
_cell.length_c   1.000
_cell.angle_alpha   90.00
_cell.angle_beta   90.00
_cell.angle_gamma   90.00
#
_symmetry.space_group_name_H-M   'P 1'
#
loop_
_entity.id
_entity.type
_entity.pdbx_description
1 polymer ?
#
loop_
_entity_poly.entity_id
_entity_poly.type
_entity_poly.pdbx_seq_one_letter_code
_entity_poly.pdbx_strand_id
1 'polypeptide(L)' 'MKYVCDVCGWVYDEAETGVKWEDLPDDFTCQLCGVGKDQFSVQE' A
#
# COMPACT_ATOMS: atom_id res chain seq x y z
N MET A 1 -4.86 3.56 8.79
CA MET A 1 -3.40 3.34 8.79
C MET A 1 -2.85 3.78 7.44
N LYS A 2 -1.57 4.17 7.36
CA LYS A 2 -0.94 4.53 6.08
C LYS A 2 0.17 3.54 5.75
N TYR A 3 0.32 3.22 4.48
CA TYR A 3 1.39 2.37 3.97
C TYR A 3 2.07 3.08 2.82
N VAL A 4 3.40 3.19 2.88
CA VAL A 4 4.19 3.85 1.84
C VAL A 4 4.98 2.84 1.07
N CYS A 5 4.88 2.92 -0.25
CA CYS A 5 5.71 2.16 -1.16
C CYS A 5 7.16 2.64 -1.04
N ASP A 6 8.06 1.76 -0.62
CA ASP A 6 9.47 2.08 -0.39
C ASP A 6 10.23 2.35 -1.71
N VAL A 7 9.65 1.96 -2.85
CA VAL A 7 10.26 2.11 -4.19
C VAL A 7 9.92 3.45 -4.83
N CYS A 8 8.66 3.88 -4.77
CA CYS A 8 8.20 5.08 -5.48
C CYS A 8 7.58 6.17 -4.58
N GLY A 9 7.40 5.88 -3.29
CA GLY A 9 6.83 6.82 -2.33
C GLY A 9 5.30 6.98 -2.38
N TRP A 10 4.59 6.16 -3.18
CA TRP A 10 3.13 6.17 -3.19
C TRP A 10 2.56 5.78 -1.82
N VAL A 11 1.54 6.52 -1.36
CA VAL A 11 0.90 6.33 -0.06
C VAL A 11 -0.47 5.70 -0.26
N TYR A 12 -0.70 4.56 0.39
CA TYR A 12 -2.02 3.98 0.59
C TYR A 12 -2.56 4.42 1.96
N ASP A 13 -3.67 5.14 1.97
CA ASP A 13 -4.39 5.51 3.18
C ASP A 13 -5.69 4.70 3.29
N GLU A 14 -5.79 3.84 4.32
CA GLU A 14 -6.99 3.06 4.59
C GLU A 14 -8.21 3.95 4.89
N ALA A 15 -8.01 5.15 5.44
CA ALA A 15 -9.10 6.07 5.74
C ALA A 15 -9.65 6.75 4.48
N GLU A 16 -8.80 6.98 3.48
CA GLU A 16 -9.22 7.52 2.18
C GLU A 16 -9.89 6.45 1.32
N THR A 17 -9.36 5.24 1.32
CA THR A 17 -9.87 4.14 0.49
C THR A 17 -11.03 3.39 1.13
N GLY A 18 -11.15 3.43 2.46
CA GLY A 18 -12.12 2.66 3.23
C GLY A 18 -11.84 1.14 3.27
N VAL A 19 -10.71 0.71 2.73
CA VAL A 19 -10.27 -0.68 2.68
C VAL A 19 -9.03 -0.82 3.58
N LYS A 20 -8.95 -1.89 4.37
CA LYS A 20 -7.75 -2.14 5.17
C LYS A 20 -6.68 -2.81 4.32
N TRP A 21 -5.43 -2.59 4.67
CA TRP A 21 -4.29 -3.22 4.01
C TRP A 21 -4.33 -4.75 4.10
N GLU A 22 -4.79 -5.29 5.22
CA GLU A 22 -4.97 -6.74 5.41
C GLU A 22 -6.07 -7.32 4.51
N ASP A 23 -7.05 -6.50 4.12
CA ASP A 23 -8.16 -6.90 3.23
C ASP A 23 -7.80 -6.77 1.74
N LEU A 24 -6.62 -6.20 1.41
CA LEU A 24 -6.16 -6.12 0.04
C LEU A 24 -5.82 -7.52 -0.51
N PRO A 25 -6.18 -7.81 -1.77
CA PRO A 25 -5.82 -9.07 -2.44
C PRO A 25 -4.33 -9.41 -2.36
N ASP A 26 -4.01 -10.70 -2.41
CA ASP A 26 -2.63 -11.20 -2.39
C ASP A 26 -1.81 -10.75 -3.62
N ASP A 27 -2.49 -10.46 -4.72
CA ASP A 27 -1.91 -9.94 -5.97
C ASP A 27 -1.90 -8.40 -6.04
N PHE A 28 -2.19 -7.71 -4.93
CA PHE A 28 -2.09 -6.26 -4.87
C PHE A 28 -0.68 -5.80 -5.24
N THR A 29 -0.65 -4.83 -6.15
CA THR A 29 0.59 -4.17 -6.59
C THR A 29 0.43 -2.65 -6.51
N CYS A 30 1.53 -1.97 -6.24
CA CYS A 30 1.59 -0.51 -6.26
C CYS A 30 1.16 0.00 -7.64
N GLN A 31 0.14 0.84 -7.68
CA GLN A 31 -0.39 1.39 -8.94
C GLN A 31 0.60 2.25 -9.74
N LEU A 32 1.67 2.75 -9.11
CA LEU A 32 2.67 3.59 -9.79
C LEU A 32 3.86 2.78 -10.33
N CYS A 33 4.28 1.71 -9.65
CA CYS A 33 5.51 0.99 -10.00
C CYS A 33 5.37 -0.54 -10.09
N GLY A 34 4.22 -1.10 -9.75
CA GLY A 34 3.91 -2.52 -9.93
C GLY A 34 4.51 -3.48 -8.89
N VAL A 35 5.19 -2.98 -7.86
CA VAL A 35 5.75 -3.84 -6.80
C VAL A 35 4.67 -4.33 -5.82
N GLY A 36 4.89 -5.48 -5.20
CA GLY A 36 3.95 -6.10 -4.27
C GLY A 36 3.90 -5.45 -2.89
N LYS A 37 3.03 -5.98 -2.02
CA LYS A 37 2.83 -5.53 -0.62
C LYS A 37 4.09 -5.64 0.25
N ASP A 38 5.05 -6.48 -0.14
CA ASP A 38 6.34 -6.68 0.53
C ASP A 38 7.28 -5.47 0.41
N GLN A 39 7.02 -4.57 -0.55
CA GLN A 39 7.78 -3.33 -0.76
C GLN A 39 7.08 -2.11 -0.15
N PHE A 40 6.30 -2.32 0.92
CA PHE A 40 5.61 -1.26 1.64
C PHE A 40 5.94 -1.29 3.12
N SER A 41 6.13 -0.10 3.68
CA SER A 41 6.34 0.12 5.10
C SER A 41 5.15 0.88 5.70
N VAL A 42 4.77 0.51 6.93
CA VAL A 42 3.71 1.23 7.65
C VAL A 42 4.20 2.62 8.04
N GLN A 43 3.36 3.63 7.86
CA GLN A 43 3.56 4.97 8.42
C GLN A 43 2.56 5.20 9.55
N GLU A 44 3.08 5.67 10.69
CA GLU A 44 2.30 6.16 11.84
C GLU A 44 1.54 7.45 11.50
#